data_AF-A0A7S0GIF7-F1
#
_entry.id   AF-A0A7S0GIF7-F1
#
_cell.length_a   1.000
_cell.length_b   1.000
_cell.length_c   1.000
_cell.angle_alpha   90.00
_cell.angle_beta   90.00
_cell.angle_gamma   90.00
#
_symmetry.space_group_name_H-M   'P 1'
#
loop_
_entity.id
_entity.type
_entity.pdbx_description
1 polymer ?
#
loop_
_entity_poly.entity_id
_entity_poly.type
_entity_poly.pdbx_seq_one_letter_code
_entity_poly.pdbx_strand_id
1 'polypeptide(L)'
;DLGGITHQTVAGFMATGSSGGSMNYDLGDSILAIRLVDGTGKVHVLSKNDADPSKFFAAGVSMGLLGIVTQVTFQCEDAYHIMGSESITTLEGAEMSVYGSGSADQPSYEDFLLNTPLSNGDRNPRLAGYSRMMWWPQHNVQRIVNWKAHRMIASDYNTDTGTKEHFKRRPYIEAGFRITPEVLRGLPDSIVILLLGIIE
;
A
#
# COMPACT_ATOMS: atom_id res chain seq x y z
N ASP A 1 -0.34 1.36 -3.03
CA ASP A 1 -0.65 -0.01 -2.61
C ASP A 1 -2.01 0.04 -1.91
N LEU A 2 -3.07 -0.51 -2.52
CA LEU A 2 -4.42 -0.58 -1.93
C LEU A 2 -4.66 -1.93 -1.23
N GLY A 3 -3.60 -2.68 -0.97
CA GLY A 3 -3.64 -4.03 -0.42
C GLY A 3 -2.61 -4.89 -1.16
N GLY A 4 -1.58 -5.34 -0.45
CA GLY A 4 -0.50 -6.14 -1.02
C GLY A 4 -0.90 -7.55 -1.47
N ILE A 5 -2.19 -7.92 -1.35
CA ILE A 5 -2.72 -9.25 -1.65
C ILE A 5 -3.86 -9.11 -2.66
N THR A 6 -3.60 -9.46 -3.91
CA THR A 6 -4.55 -9.33 -5.04
C THR A 6 -5.68 -10.36 -5.04
N HIS A 7 -5.61 -11.38 -4.17
CA HIS A 7 -6.52 -12.51 -4.14
C HIS A 7 -7.64 -12.38 -3.09
N GLN A 8 -7.61 -11.34 -2.25
CA GLN A 8 -8.67 -11.12 -1.25
C GLN A 8 -9.92 -10.56 -1.92
N THR A 9 -11.10 -11.04 -1.51
CA THR A 9 -12.37 -10.47 -1.98
C THR A 9 -12.57 -9.08 -1.38
N VAL A 10 -13.22 -8.18 -2.13
CA VAL A 10 -13.57 -6.83 -1.66
C VAL A 10 -14.36 -6.85 -0.35
N ALA A 11 -15.33 -7.78 -0.24
CA ALA A 11 -16.12 -7.95 0.97
C ALA A 11 -15.26 -8.34 2.18
N GLY A 12 -14.32 -9.28 2.00
CA GLY A 12 -13.40 -9.69 3.06
C GLY A 12 -12.43 -8.58 3.46
N PHE A 13 -11.85 -7.88 2.47
CA PHE A 13 -10.92 -6.77 2.68
C PHE A 13 -11.54 -5.66 3.52
N MET A 14 -12.76 -5.24 3.15
CA MET A 14 -13.50 -4.23 3.90
C MET A 14 -13.86 -4.74 5.30
N ALA A 15 -14.43 -5.95 5.42
CA ALA A 15 -14.92 -6.49 6.68
C ALA A 15 -13.84 -6.61 7.76
N THR A 16 -12.57 -6.80 7.38
CA THR A 16 -11.43 -6.86 8.30
C THR A 16 -10.78 -5.51 8.59
N GLY A 17 -11.28 -4.41 8.01
CA GLY A 17 -10.65 -3.11 8.11
C GLY A 17 -9.26 -3.08 7.47
N SER A 18 -9.04 -3.90 6.43
CA SER A 18 -7.77 -3.91 5.71
C SER A 18 -7.55 -2.56 5.03
N SER A 19 -6.29 -2.13 4.97
CA SER A 19 -5.89 -0.86 4.36
C SER A 19 -4.58 -1.00 3.59
N GLY A 20 -4.30 0.02 2.78
CA GLY A 20 -3.08 0.13 1.99
C GLY A 20 -1.98 0.94 2.68
N GLY A 21 -0.80 0.96 2.06
CA GLY A 21 0.32 1.79 2.52
C GLY A 21 0.19 3.25 2.09
N SER A 22 -0.88 3.94 2.49
CA SER A 22 -1.11 5.37 2.19
C SER A 22 -1.57 6.10 3.44
N MET A 23 -1.13 7.36 3.60
CA MET A 23 -1.66 8.27 4.64
C MET A 23 -2.82 9.14 4.14
N ASN A 24 -3.09 9.11 2.83
CA ASN A 24 -4.03 10.03 2.18
C ASN A 24 -5.24 9.33 1.55
N TYR A 25 -5.15 8.04 1.29
CA TYR A 25 -6.16 7.30 0.54
C TYR A 25 -6.50 5.97 1.20
N ASP A 26 -7.79 5.74 1.42
CA ASP A 26 -8.33 4.47 1.88
C ASP A 26 -9.44 3.95 0.96
N LEU A 27 -9.60 2.63 0.86
CA LEU A 27 -10.68 2.04 0.06
C LEU A 27 -12.06 2.35 0.64
N GLY A 28 -12.17 2.40 1.97
CA GLY A 28 -13.42 2.67 2.69
C GLY A 28 -14.00 4.05 2.38
N ASP A 29 -13.15 5.02 2.03
CA ASP A 29 -13.60 6.36 1.63
C ASP A 29 -14.45 6.33 0.37
N SER A 30 -14.11 5.43 -0.57
CA SER A 30 -14.82 5.23 -1.83
C SER A 30 -16.09 4.38 -1.70
N ILE A 31 -16.37 3.76 -0.54
CA ILE A 31 -17.57 2.92 -0.37
C ILE A 31 -18.78 3.80 -0.10
N LEU A 32 -19.81 3.69 -0.94
CA LEU A 32 -21.06 4.44 -0.83
C LEU A 32 -22.19 3.63 -0.21
N ALA A 33 -22.24 2.33 -0.47
CA ALA A 33 -23.29 1.45 0.06
C ALA A 33 -22.84 -0.01 0.18
N ILE A 34 -23.43 -0.71 1.14
CA ILE A 34 -23.20 -2.13 1.42
C ILE A 34 -24.55 -2.84 1.42
N ARG A 35 -24.67 -3.93 0.64
CA ARG A 35 -25.80 -4.86 0.72
C ARG A 35 -25.37 -6.13 1.44
N LEU A 36 -26.08 -6.51 2.48
CA LEU A 36 -25.82 -7.75 3.22
C LEU A 36 -27.10 -8.55 3.49
N VAL A 37 -26.92 -9.85 3.73
CA VAL A 37 -27.98 -10.77 4.21
C VAL A 37 -27.62 -11.19 5.63
N ASP A 38 -28.48 -10.90 6.60
CA ASP A 38 -28.24 -11.25 8.00
C ASP A 38 -28.52 -12.72 8.31
N GLY A 39 -28.29 -13.14 9.55
CA GLY A 39 -28.49 -14.52 10.00
C GLY A 39 -29.94 -15.02 9.96
N THR A 40 -30.92 -14.13 9.72
CA THR A 40 -32.34 -14.48 9.54
C THR A 40 -32.74 -14.57 8.07
N GLY A 41 -31.82 -14.29 7.15
CA GLY A 41 -32.09 -14.22 5.72
C GLY A 41 -32.64 -12.88 5.25
N LYS A 42 -32.69 -11.87 6.12
CA LYS A 42 -33.18 -10.53 5.76
C LYS A 42 -32.10 -9.75 5.03
N VAL A 43 -32.49 -9.11 3.92
CA VAL A 43 -31.63 -8.22 3.14
C VAL A 43 -31.61 -6.83 3.75
N HIS A 44 -30.42 -6.27 3.90
CA HIS A 44 -30.19 -4.88 4.27
C HIS A 44 -29.40 -4.18 3.18
N VAL A 45 -29.79 -2.94 2.85
CA VAL A 45 -29.04 -2.03 1.99
C VAL A 45 -28.72 -0.81 2.85
N LEU A 46 -27.44 -0.61 3.13
CA LEU A 46 -26.95 0.41 4.05
C LEU A 46 -26.13 1.42 3.25
N SER A 47 -26.43 2.71 3.39
CA SER A 47 -25.78 3.78 2.63
C SER A 47 -24.98 4.71 3.53
N LYS A 48 -23.83 5.17 3.05
CA LYS A 48 -23.03 6.24 3.68
C LYS A 48 -23.81 7.56 3.77
N ASN A 49 -24.78 7.75 2.87
CA ASN A 49 -25.60 8.96 2.74
C ASN A 49 -26.96 8.85 3.46
N ASP A 50 -27.22 7.79 4.24
CA ASP A 50 -28.42 7.70 5.06
C ASP A 50 -28.44 8.79 6.14
N ALA A 51 -29.63 9.20 6.60
CA ALA A 51 -29.76 10.20 7.67
C ALA A 51 -29.05 9.77 8.98
N ASP A 52 -28.99 8.46 9.22
CA ASP A 52 -28.15 7.84 10.26
C ASP A 52 -27.29 6.73 9.62
N PRO A 53 -26.01 6.99 9.32
CA PRO A 53 -25.11 6.04 8.69
C PRO A 53 -24.44 5.07 9.69
N SER A 54 -24.84 5.04 10.97
CA SER A 54 -24.20 4.19 11.99
C SER A 54 -24.13 2.71 11.59
N LYS A 55 -25.20 2.18 10.98
CA LYS A 55 -25.26 0.80 10.50
C LYS A 55 -24.31 0.55 9.32
N PHE A 56 -24.17 1.53 8.42
CA PHE A 56 -23.23 1.45 7.32
C PHE A 56 -21.79 1.30 7.85
N PHE A 57 -21.38 2.14 8.79
CA PHE A 57 -20.05 2.06 9.39
C PHE A 57 -19.84 0.76 10.19
N ALA A 58 -20.85 0.29 10.93
CA ALA A 58 -20.78 -0.99 11.63
C ALA A 58 -20.64 -2.19 10.66
N ALA A 59 -21.29 -2.13 9.50
CA ALA A 59 -21.18 -3.16 8.47
C ALA A 59 -19.81 -3.17 7.77
N GLY A 60 -19.20 -1.99 7.59
CA GLY A 60 -17.90 -1.81 6.96
C GLY A 60 -16.82 -2.67 7.61
N VAL A 61 -16.62 -2.56 8.93
CA VAL A 61 -15.63 -3.35 9.67
C VAL A 61 -16.34 -4.30 10.64
N SER A 62 -16.97 -5.33 10.09
CA SER A 62 -17.84 -6.25 10.84
C SER A 62 -17.21 -7.62 11.14
N MET A 63 -16.04 -7.92 10.57
CA MET A 63 -15.43 -9.26 10.59
C MET A 63 -16.37 -10.38 10.08
N GLY A 64 -17.41 -10.01 9.31
CA GLY A 64 -18.46 -10.94 8.85
C GLY A 64 -19.55 -11.27 9.88
N LEU A 65 -19.53 -10.67 11.07
CA LEU A 65 -20.45 -11.00 12.17
C LEU A 65 -21.89 -10.50 11.93
N LEU A 66 -22.08 -9.52 11.06
CA LEU A 66 -23.39 -8.92 10.77
C LEU A 66 -24.13 -9.60 9.60
N GLY A 67 -23.50 -10.60 8.97
CA GLY A 67 -24.06 -11.35 7.86
C GLY A 67 -23.14 -11.43 6.65
N ILE A 68 -23.70 -11.88 5.53
CA ILE A 68 -22.96 -12.08 4.28
C ILE A 68 -23.11 -10.82 3.42
N VAL A 69 -22.00 -10.13 3.16
CA VAL A 69 -21.96 -9.04 2.17
C VAL A 69 -22.11 -9.63 0.77
N THR A 70 -23.07 -9.10 0.02
CA THR A 70 -23.43 -9.60 -1.33
C THR A 70 -23.18 -8.57 -2.42
N GLN A 71 -23.09 -7.28 -2.07
CA GLN A 71 -22.78 -6.20 -2.99
C GLN A 71 -22.14 -5.04 -2.24
N VAL A 72 -21.17 -4.39 -2.87
CA VAL A 72 -20.57 -3.14 -2.41
C VAL A 72 -20.64 -2.14 -3.57
N THR A 73 -21.08 -0.92 -3.29
CA THR A 73 -21.15 0.17 -4.27
C THR A 73 -20.01 1.14 -4.04
N PHE A 74 -19.24 1.44 -5.08
CA PHE A 74 -18.09 2.33 -5.03
C PHE A 74 -18.35 3.65 -5.75
N GLN A 75 -17.79 4.73 -5.21
CA GLN A 75 -17.52 5.97 -5.92
C GLN A 75 -16.23 5.79 -6.72
N CYS A 76 -16.35 5.71 -8.04
CA CYS A 76 -15.18 5.67 -8.92
C CYS A 76 -14.61 7.09 -9.11
N GLU A 77 -13.29 7.18 -9.27
CA GLU A 77 -12.55 8.37 -9.70
C GLU A 77 -12.04 8.23 -11.14
N ASP A 78 -11.59 9.33 -11.73
CA ASP A 78 -10.89 9.30 -13.01
C ASP A 78 -9.62 8.45 -12.94
N ALA A 79 -9.32 7.74 -14.02
CA ALA A 79 -8.09 6.96 -14.12
C ALA A 79 -6.85 7.87 -14.01
N TYR A 80 -5.87 7.43 -13.22
CA TYR A 80 -4.58 8.09 -13.05
C TYR A 80 -3.43 7.09 -13.08
N HIS A 81 -2.24 7.57 -13.43
CA HIS A 81 -1.02 6.78 -13.37
C HIS A 81 -0.29 7.01 -12.05
N ILE A 82 0.53 6.03 -11.66
CA ILE A 82 1.42 6.13 -10.49
C ILE A 82 2.87 5.98 -10.94
N MET A 83 3.75 6.73 -10.29
CA MET A 83 5.19 6.57 -10.40
C MET A 83 5.71 6.16 -9.03
N GLY A 84 6.60 5.16 -9.00
CA GLY A 84 7.20 4.71 -7.76
C GLY A 84 8.63 4.25 -7.96
N SER A 85 9.33 4.16 -6.83
CA SER A 85 10.70 3.69 -6.75
C SER A 85 10.85 2.76 -5.55
N GLU A 86 11.80 1.83 -5.65
CA GLU A 86 12.22 1.00 -4.54
C GLU A 86 13.72 1.15 -4.33
N SER A 87 14.13 1.26 -3.07
CA SER A 87 15.52 1.28 -2.65
C SER A 87 15.79 0.18 -1.62
N ILE A 88 16.98 -0.42 -1.72
CA ILE A 88 17.50 -1.39 -0.74
C ILE A 88 18.76 -0.84 -0.12
N THR A 89 18.73 -0.65 1.19
CA THR A 89 19.81 0.01 1.94
C THR A 89 20.07 -0.68 3.27
N THR A 90 21.12 -0.25 3.96
CA THR A 90 21.28 -0.47 5.40
C THR A 90 20.52 0.60 6.20
N LEU A 91 20.51 0.51 7.54
CA LEU A 91 19.98 1.56 8.42
C LEU A 91 20.66 2.91 8.18
N GLU A 92 21.99 2.92 8.03
CA GLU A 92 22.77 4.14 7.80
C GLU A 92 22.48 4.77 6.43
N GLY A 93 22.21 3.94 5.41
CA GLY A 93 21.91 4.39 4.06
C GLY A 93 20.44 4.69 3.78
N ALA A 94 19.55 4.55 4.77
CA ALA A 94 18.12 4.74 4.58
C ALA A 94 17.78 6.21 4.26
N GLU A 95 16.80 6.42 3.38
CA GLU A 95 16.31 7.77 3.02
C GLU A 95 15.68 8.52 4.19
N MET A 96 15.32 7.80 5.24
CA MET A 96 14.71 8.33 6.45
C MET A 96 15.29 7.66 7.68
N SER A 97 15.27 8.39 8.79
CA SER A 97 15.68 7.86 10.07
C SER A 97 14.58 6.93 10.59
N VAL A 98 14.89 5.63 10.63
CA VAL A 98 13.98 4.60 11.18
C VAL A 98 13.68 4.85 12.66
N TYR A 99 14.58 5.54 13.36
CA TYR A 99 14.45 5.87 14.78
C TYR A 99 14.55 7.36 15.04
N GLY A 100 13.77 7.85 16.00
CA GLY A 100 13.89 9.23 16.51
C GLY A 100 13.40 10.30 15.55
N SER A 101 13.80 11.54 15.82
CA SER A 101 13.29 12.75 15.16
C SER A 101 13.93 13.07 13.81
N GLY A 102 14.84 12.23 13.31
CA GLY A 102 15.67 12.55 12.14
C GLY A 102 16.71 13.64 12.41
N SER A 103 17.31 14.12 11.32
CA SER A 103 18.35 15.16 11.27
C SER A 103 18.05 16.15 10.12
N ALA A 104 18.92 17.14 9.92
CA ALA A 104 18.79 18.07 8.80
C ALA A 104 18.89 17.38 7.42
N ASP A 105 19.67 16.31 7.33
CA ASP A 105 19.96 15.59 6.07
C ASP A 105 19.10 14.34 5.89
N GLN A 106 18.46 13.86 6.96
CA GLN A 106 17.67 12.63 6.97
C GLN A 106 16.36 12.86 7.74
N PRO A 107 15.19 12.93 7.07
CA PRO A 107 13.91 13.17 7.74
C PRO A 107 13.58 12.05 8.74
N SER A 108 12.72 12.34 9.72
CA SER A 108 12.13 11.30 10.56
C SER A 108 11.26 10.37 9.72
N TYR A 109 10.96 9.17 10.22
CA TYR A 109 10.02 8.27 9.53
C TYR A 109 8.63 8.89 9.37
N GLU A 110 8.14 9.63 10.37
CA GLU A 110 6.87 10.37 10.28
C GLU A 110 6.91 11.43 9.17
N ASP A 111 7.96 12.26 9.17
CA ASP A 111 8.10 13.33 8.18
C ASP A 111 8.29 12.75 6.78
N PHE A 112 8.97 11.60 6.66
CA PHE A 112 9.04 10.85 5.42
C PHE A 112 7.65 10.39 4.95
N LEU A 113 6.83 9.78 5.81
CA LEU A 113 5.49 9.32 5.44
C LEU A 113 4.54 10.46 5.06
N LEU A 114 4.66 11.61 5.72
CA LEU A 114 3.80 12.78 5.49
C LEU A 114 4.27 13.65 4.33
N ASN A 115 5.59 13.76 4.12
CA ASN A 115 6.20 14.75 3.22
C ASN A 115 7.19 14.11 2.22
N THR A 116 6.96 12.86 1.80
CA THR A 116 7.81 12.19 0.79
C THR A 116 7.96 13.07 -0.46
N PRO A 117 9.19 13.45 -0.86
CA PRO A 117 9.41 14.26 -2.05
C PRO A 117 9.00 13.54 -3.33
N LEU A 118 8.32 14.24 -4.23
CA LEU A 118 8.03 13.80 -5.59
C LEU A 118 9.30 13.83 -6.44
N SER A 119 9.23 13.21 -7.61
CA SER A 119 10.29 13.16 -8.63
C SER A 119 10.88 14.53 -9.02
N ASN A 120 10.09 15.60 -8.91
CA ASN A 120 10.46 16.98 -9.23
C ASN A 120 10.96 17.79 -8.02
N GLY A 121 11.11 17.15 -6.85
CA GLY A 121 11.52 17.81 -5.60
C GLY A 121 10.39 18.52 -4.84
N ASP A 122 9.15 18.50 -5.34
CA ASP A 122 7.99 19.00 -4.61
C ASP A 122 7.70 18.11 -3.40
N ARG A 123 7.37 18.72 -2.26
CA ARG A 123 7.06 18.03 -0.99
C ARG A 123 5.57 18.06 -0.68
N ASN A 124 4.72 18.27 -1.69
CA ASN A 124 3.28 18.36 -1.49
C ASN A 124 2.76 17.10 -0.75
N PRO A 125 2.30 17.24 0.51
CA PRO A 125 1.89 16.11 1.34
C PRO A 125 0.63 15.41 0.79
N ARG A 126 -0.12 16.06 -0.10
CA ARG A 126 -1.25 15.44 -0.82
C ARG A 126 -0.82 14.56 -2.00
N LEU A 127 0.45 14.63 -2.40
CA LEU A 127 1.01 13.88 -3.51
C LEU A 127 1.99 12.79 -3.03
N ALA A 128 2.54 12.89 -1.81
CA ALA A 128 3.17 11.78 -1.10
C ALA A 128 2.13 10.66 -0.90
N GLY A 129 2.03 9.76 -1.89
CA GLY A 129 0.81 8.98 -2.08
C GLY A 129 0.83 7.67 -1.35
N TYR A 130 1.96 6.95 -1.41
CA TYR A 130 2.05 5.58 -0.97
C TYR A 130 3.47 5.25 -0.49
N SER A 131 3.60 4.50 0.59
CA SER A 131 4.88 4.01 1.08
C SER A 131 4.73 2.65 1.77
N ARG A 132 5.78 1.84 1.66
CA ARG A 132 5.96 0.58 2.39
C ARG A 132 7.43 0.42 2.74
N MET A 133 7.71 0.23 4.02
CA MET A 133 9.04 -0.15 4.51
C MET A 133 9.01 -1.60 4.99
N MET A 134 9.96 -2.39 4.52
CA MET A 134 10.30 -3.69 5.13
C MET A 134 11.69 -3.59 5.74
N TRP A 135 11.81 -3.99 7.00
CA TRP A 135 13.07 -3.89 7.72
C TRP A 135 13.41 -5.23 8.37
N TRP A 136 14.63 -5.71 8.10
CA TRP A 136 15.21 -6.92 8.66
C TRP A 136 16.26 -6.52 9.71
N PRO A 137 15.88 -6.41 11.00
CA PRO A 137 16.75 -5.95 12.08
C PRO A 137 17.81 -6.98 12.51
N GLN A 138 17.78 -8.19 11.95
CA GLN A 138 18.66 -9.28 12.35
C GLN A 138 20.13 -8.88 12.23
N HIS A 139 20.92 -9.28 13.23
CA HIS A 139 22.36 -9.08 13.24
C HIS A 139 22.97 -9.64 11.95
N ASN A 140 23.88 -8.89 11.33
CA ASN A 140 24.50 -9.19 10.02
C ASN A 140 23.55 -9.22 8.79
N VAL A 141 22.25 -8.96 8.91
CA VAL A 141 21.36 -8.76 7.75
C VAL A 141 21.20 -7.28 7.42
N GLN A 142 20.87 -6.47 8.43
CA GLN A 142 20.81 -5.01 8.38
C GLN A 142 20.28 -4.45 7.06
N ARG A 143 19.07 -4.88 6.67
CA ARG A 143 18.45 -4.55 5.39
C ARG A 143 17.17 -3.77 5.58
N ILE A 144 17.01 -2.70 4.82
CA ILE A 144 15.77 -1.95 4.64
C ILE A 144 15.43 -2.00 3.16
N VAL A 145 14.17 -2.33 2.86
CA VAL A 145 13.57 -2.16 1.54
C VAL A 145 12.51 -1.10 1.68
N ASN A 146 12.70 0.03 1.02
CA ASN A 146 11.76 1.14 1.02
C ASN A 146 11.13 1.26 -0.36
N TRP A 147 9.82 1.13 -0.42
CA TRP A 147 9.03 1.42 -1.60
C TRP A 147 8.23 2.69 -1.37
N LYS A 148 8.25 3.60 -2.35
CA LYS A 148 7.45 4.83 -2.34
C LYS A 148 6.85 5.07 -3.71
N ALA A 149 5.66 5.66 -3.74
CA ALA A 149 5.02 6.06 -4.98
C ALA A 149 4.09 7.26 -4.79
N HIS A 150 3.80 7.94 -5.89
CA HIS A 150 2.84 9.04 -5.97
C HIS A 150 1.96 8.92 -7.21
N ARG A 151 0.79 9.58 -7.19
CA ARG A 151 -0.02 9.78 -8.40
C ARG A 151 0.75 10.73 -9.33
N MET A 152 0.96 10.35 -10.60
CA MET A 152 1.77 11.12 -11.55
C MET A 152 1.19 12.52 -11.80
N ILE A 153 2.07 13.52 -11.79
CA ILE A 153 1.78 14.92 -12.15
C ILE A 153 2.32 15.25 -13.55
N ALA A 154 2.03 16.44 -14.05
CA ALA A 154 2.42 16.86 -15.40
C ALA A 154 3.93 16.70 -15.68
N SER A 155 4.80 16.99 -14.69
CA SER A 155 6.26 16.86 -14.83
C SER A 155 6.76 15.41 -14.84
N ASP A 156 5.95 14.44 -14.42
CA ASP A 156 6.31 13.01 -14.47
C ASP A 156 6.19 12.44 -15.89
N TYR A 157 5.47 13.11 -16.78
CA TYR A 157 5.30 12.73 -18.18
C TYR A 157 6.45 13.30 -19.02
N ASN A 158 7.32 12.43 -19.49
CA ASN A 158 8.53 12.79 -20.23
C ASN A 158 8.85 11.73 -21.30
N THR A 159 10.03 11.80 -21.91
CA THR A 159 10.47 10.85 -22.95
C THR A 159 10.40 9.39 -22.52
N ASP A 160 10.63 9.14 -21.22
CA ASP A 160 10.74 7.82 -20.61
C ASP A 160 9.39 7.22 -20.22
N THR A 161 8.45 8.05 -19.78
CA THR A 161 7.12 7.65 -19.28
C THR A 161 6.00 7.89 -20.28
N GLY A 162 6.25 8.64 -21.35
CA GLY A 162 5.25 8.99 -22.37
C GLY A 162 4.35 10.15 -21.93
N THR A 163 3.11 10.17 -22.44
CA THR A 163 2.09 11.16 -22.08
C THR A 163 0.96 10.52 -21.28
N LYS A 164 0.00 11.32 -20.79
CA LYS A 164 -1.19 10.81 -20.10
C LYS A 164 -2.03 9.90 -21.00
N GLU A 165 -2.11 10.20 -22.29
CA GLU A 165 -2.87 9.44 -23.27
C GLU A 165 -2.09 8.24 -23.82
N HIS A 166 -0.76 8.36 -23.91
CA HIS A 166 0.14 7.34 -24.43
C HIS A 166 1.20 6.97 -23.39
N PHE A 167 0.74 6.39 -22.28
CA PHE A 167 1.60 6.01 -21.16
C PHE A 167 2.51 4.83 -21.51
N LYS A 168 3.81 5.01 -21.29
CA LYS A 168 4.82 3.95 -21.42
C LYS A 168 5.00 3.28 -20.06
N ARG A 169 4.23 2.23 -19.80
CA ARG A 169 4.34 1.45 -18.55
C ARG A 169 5.73 0.86 -18.41
N ARG A 170 6.40 1.16 -17.30
CA ARG A 170 7.57 0.42 -16.84
C ARG A 170 7.10 -0.65 -15.84
N PRO A 171 7.31 -1.96 -16.12
CA PRO A 171 7.01 -2.98 -15.13
C PRO A 171 7.88 -2.74 -13.90
N TYR A 172 7.32 -2.99 -12.73
CA TYR A 172 8.10 -3.04 -11.51
C TYR A 172 9.12 -4.18 -11.64
N ILE A 173 10.37 -3.88 -11.32
CA ILE A 173 11.46 -4.85 -11.25
C ILE A 173 11.87 -4.85 -9.79
N GLU A 174 11.70 -5.98 -9.11
CA GLU A 174 12.23 -6.16 -7.76
C GLU A 174 13.73 -5.88 -7.79
N ALA A 175 14.16 -4.88 -7.03
CA ALA A 175 15.57 -4.69 -6.80
C ALA A 175 16.00 -5.76 -5.79
N GLY A 176 16.99 -6.59 -6.10
CA GLY A 176 17.48 -7.60 -5.17
C GLY A 176 18.21 -8.75 -5.86
N PHE A 177 19.15 -9.38 -5.16
CA PHE A 177 19.74 -10.63 -5.64
C PHE A 177 18.66 -11.71 -5.65
N ARG A 178 18.44 -12.34 -6.81
CA ARG A 178 17.63 -13.56 -6.89
C ARG A 178 18.30 -14.58 -5.99
N ILE A 179 17.63 -14.99 -4.92
CA ILE A 179 18.13 -16.09 -4.08
C ILE A 179 18.03 -17.36 -4.94
N THR A 180 19.16 -17.80 -5.48
CA THR A 180 19.23 -19.04 -6.25
C THR A 180 19.48 -20.23 -5.31
N PRO A 181 19.19 -21.46 -5.75
CA PRO A 181 19.55 -22.66 -4.99
C PRO A 181 21.05 -22.74 -4.62
N GLU A 182 21.93 -22.11 -5.39
CA GLU A 182 23.37 -22.00 -5.09
C GLU A 182 23.64 -21.08 -3.89
N VAL A 183 22.95 -19.93 -3.81
CA VAL A 183 23.06 -19.00 -2.67
C VAL A 183 22.54 -19.66 -1.39
N LEU A 184 21.45 -20.44 -1.49
CA LEU A 184 20.89 -21.20 -0.37
C LEU A 184 21.85 -22.27 0.16
N ARG A 185 22.55 -22.96 -0.74
CA ARG A 185 23.52 -24.03 -0.39
C ARG A 185 24.77 -23.52 0.33
N GLY A 186 25.09 -22.23 0.20
CA GLY A 186 26.21 -21.61 0.90
C GLY A 186 25.89 -21.10 2.31
N LEU A 187 24.62 -21.16 2.74
CA LEU A 187 24.19 -20.69 4.05
C LEU A 187 24.33 -21.82 5.10
N PRO A 188 24.81 -21.53 6.31
CA PRO A 188 24.90 -22.54 7.37
C PRO A 188 23.51 -23.10 7.72
N ASP A 189 23.45 -24.40 8.04
CA ASP A 189 22.22 -25.17 8.31
C ASP A 189 21.33 -24.58 9.43
N SER A 190 21.85 -23.63 10.21
CA SER A 190 21.16 -22.96 11.32
C SER A 190 20.36 -21.71 10.91
N ILE A 191 20.31 -21.34 9.62
CA ILE A 191 19.54 -20.15 9.17
C ILE A 191 18.13 -20.57 8.76
N VAL A 192 17.14 -20.08 9.50
CA VAL A 192 15.73 -20.12 9.09
C VAL A 192 15.49 -19.03 8.04
N ILE A 193 15.38 -19.43 6.78
CA ILE A 193 15.00 -18.53 5.70
C ILE A 193 13.48 -18.54 5.61
N LEU A 194 12.83 -17.52 6.15
CA LEU A 194 11.43 -17.21 5.85
C LEU A 194 11.38 -16.69 4.40
N LEU A 195 11.23 -17.62 3.45
CA LEU A 195 10.80 -17.32 2.09
C LEU A 195 9.33 -16.87 2.15
N LEU A 196 9.11 -15.58 2.45
CA LEU A 196 7.86 -14.92 2.07
C LEU A 196 7.96 -14.58 0.59
N GLY A 197 7.91 -15.61 -0.24
CA GLY A 197 7.65 -15.44 -1.66
C GLY A 197 6.22 -14.96 -1.82
N ILE A 198 6.04 -13.81 -2.48
CA ILE A 198 4.84 -13.59 -3.26
C ILE A 198 4.96 -14.59 -4.41
N ILE A 199 4.35 -15.76 -4.24
CA ILE A 199 4.18 -16.70 -5.34
C ILE A 199 3.15 -16.03 -6.26
N GLU A 200 3.61 -15.60 -7.44
CA GLU A 200 2.72 -15.17 -8.55
C GLU A 200 1.81 -16.32 -9.01
#